data_AF-A0A0Q9MQL4-F1
#
_entry.id   AF-A0A0Q9MQL4-F1
#
_cell.length_a   1.000
_cell.length_b   1.000
_cell.length_c   1.000
_cell.angle_alpha   90.00
_cell.angle_beta   90.00
_cell.angle_gamma   90.00
#
_symmetry.space_group_name_H-M   'P 1'
#
loop_
_entity.id
_entity.type
_entity.pdbx_description
1 polymer ?
#
loop_
_entity_poly.entity_id
_entity_poly.type
_entity_poly.pdbx_seq_one_letter_code
_entity_poly.pdbx_strand_id
1 'polypeptide(L)' 'MYPDDMPVLTFLAEDSGNPSKTGLHESRSRNVRHHEIQVLSGGHYLHWTQSPAMAEGINAFLKRARSRPAT' A
#
# COMPACT_ATOMS: atom_id res chain seq x y z
N MET A 1 -8.63 10.91 8.29
CA MET A 1 -8.30 10.93 6.85
C MET A 1 -6.85 11.31 6.72
N TYR A 2 -6.14 10.73 5.75
CA TYR A 2 -4.79 11.18 5.43
C TYR A 2 -4.85 12.51 4.67
N PRO A 3 -3.82 13.38 4.81
CA PRO A 3 -3.62 14.52 3.93
C PRO A 3 -3.57 14.08 2.46
N ASP A 4 -4.01 14.94 1.54
CA ASP A 4 -4.10 14.60 0.12
C ASP A 4 -2.74 14.45 -0.56
N ASP A 5 -1.72 15.11 -0.02
CA ASP A 5 -0.33 15.10 -0.46
C ASP A 5 0.53 14.00 0.18
N MET A 6 -0.02 13.25 1.15
CA MET A 6 0.70 12.17 1.82
C MET A 6 0.68 10.90 0.96
N PRO A 7 1.81 10.43 0.41
CA PRO A 7 1.82 9.18 -0.35
C PRO A 7 1.57 7.98 0.57
N VAL A 8 0.63 7.11 0.20
CA VAL A 8 0.23 5.93 1.01
C VAL A 8 0.50 4.63 0.25
N LEU A 9 1.22 3.70 0.88
CA LEU A 9 1.37 2.33 0.41
C LEU A 9 0.71 1.38 1.43
N THR A 10 -0.16 0.50 0.96
CA THR A 10 -0.81 -0.53 1.79
C THR A 10 -0.42 -1.92 1.30
N PHE A 11 -0.02 -2.80 2.22
CA PHE A 11 0.16 -4.22 1.95
C PHE A 11 -1.04 -5.02 2.47
N LEU A 12 -1.60 -5.88 1.64
CA LEU A 12 -2.70 -6.79 1.99
C LEU A 12 -2.27 -8.24 1.83
N ALA A 13 -2.73 -9.11 2.72
CA ALA A 13 -2.45 -10.54 2.62
C ALA A 13 -3.41 -11.21 1.63
N GLU A 14 -2.98 -12.20 0.86
CA GLU A 14 -3.88 -12.96 -0.03
C GLU A 14 -4.97 -13.71 0.73
N ASP A 15 -4.68 -14.27 1.92
CA ASP A 15 -5.74 -14.87 2.77
C ASP A 15 -6.78 -13.84 3.22
N SER A 16 -6.41 -12.56 3.18
CA SER A 16 -7.28 -11.45 3.47
C SER A 16 -8.11 -11.01 2.27
N GLY A 17 -8.02 -11.76 1.15
CA GLY A 17 -8.70 -11.63 -0.15
C GLY A 17 -10.24 -11.70 -0.11
N ASN A 18 -10.83 -11.19 0.95
CA ASN A 18 -12.21 -10.75 0.99
C ASN A 18 -12.30 -9.39 0.26
N PRO A 19 -13.03 -9.30 -0.87
CA PRO A 19 -13.18 -8.07 -1.66
C PRO A 19 -13.66 -6.86 -0.84
N SER A 20 -14.41 -7.09 0.23
CA SER A 20 -14.86 -6.03 1.14
C SER A 20 -13.72 -5.36 1.91
N LYS A 21 -12.62 -6.07 2.20
CA LYS A 21 -11.43 -5.51 2.85
C LYS A 21 -10.66 -4.63 1.87
N THR A 22 -10.45 -5.09 0.63
CA THR A 22 -9.81 -4.28 -0.41
C THR A 22 -10.58 -2.99 -0.66
N GLY A 23 -11.91 -3.07 -0.81
CA GLY A 23 -12.76 -1.87 -0.99
C GLY A 23 -12.72 -0.91 0.20
N LEU A 24 -12.57 -1.41 1.44
CA LEU A 24 -12.38 -0.56 2.62
C LEU A 24 -11.03 0.19 2.55
N HIS A 25 -9.94 -0.49 2.19
CA HIS A 25 -8.62 0.15 2.04
C HIS A 25 -8.57 1.16 0.89
N GLU A 26 -9.24 0.86 -0.23
CA GLU A 26 -9.43 1.81 -1.33
C GLU A 26 -10.23 3.04 -0.88
N SER A 27 -11.33 2.84 -0.14
CA SER A 27 -12.17 3.95 0.35
C SER A 27 -11.41 4.91 1.28
N ARG A 28 -10.49 4.40 2.10
CA ARG A 28 -9.65 5.19 3.01
C ARG A 28 -8.59 6.02 2.27
N SER A 29 -8.26 5.62 1.03
CA SER A 29 -7.24 6.25 0.20
C SER A 29 -7.85 7.17 -0.88
N ARG A 30 -9.19 7.27 -0.98
CA ARG A 30 -9.89 8.09 -1.99
C ARG A 30 -9.49 9.57 -1.99
N ASN A 31 -9.13 10.12 -0.84
CA ASN A 31 -8.73 11.52 -0.72
C ASN A 31 -7.23 11.73 -0.89
N VAL A 32 -6.46 10.66 -1.11
CA VAL A 32 -5.01 10.70 -1.24
C VAL A 32 -4.63 10.66 -2.72
N ARG A 33 -3.89 11.68 -3.18
CA ARG A 33 -3.48 11.81 -4.60
C ARG A 33 -2.61 10.64 -5.06
N HIS A 34 -1.83 10.06 -4.15
CA HIS A 34 -0.89 8.98 -4.45
C HIS A 34 -1.06 7.83 -3.47
N HIS A 35 -1.77 6.80 -3.90
CA HIS A 35 -1.94 5.59 -3.13
C HIS A 35 -1.65 4.35 -3.98
N GLU A 36 -1.13 3.31 -3.33
CA GLU A 36 -0.85 2.01 -3.94
C GLU A 36 -1.24 0.90 -2.97
N ILE A 37 -1.83 -0.17 -3.49
CA ILE A 37 -2.14 -1.39 -2.75
C ILE A 37 -1.35 -2.53 -3.37
N GLN A 38 -0.59 -3.25 -2.56
CA GLN A 38 0.11 -4.47 -2.98
C GLN A 38 -0.45 -5.65 -2.19
N VAL A 39 -0.94 -6.65 -2.91
CA VAL A 39 -1.39 -7.91 -2.32
C VAL A 39 -0.21 -8.89 -2.33
N LEU A 40 0.10 -9.48 -1.17
CA LEU A 40 1.19 -10.43 -0.99
C LEU A 40 0.66 -11.76 -0.47
N SER A 41 1.24 -12.87 -0.93
CA SER A 41 0.89 -14.20 -0.46
C SER A 41 1.18 -14.38 1.04
N GLY A 42 0.28 -15.06 1.74
CA GLY A 42 0.39 -15.35 3.16
C GLY A 42 -0.80 -14.87 3.97
N GLY A 43 -0.65 -14.93 5.29
CA GLY A 43 -1.68 -14.48 6.24
C GLY A 43 -1.40 -13.12 6.84
N HIS A 44 -2.18 -12.77 7.88
CA HIS A 44 -2.18 -11.43 8.49
C HIS A 44 -0.78 -10.88 8.85
N TYR A 45 0.14 -11.73 9.31
CA TYR A 45 1.49 -11.36 9.72
C TYR A 45 2.50 -11.33 8.56
N LEU A 46 2.17 -10.60 7.48
CA LEU A 46 3.06 -10.44 6.31
C LEU A 46 4.44 -9.93 6.69
N HIS A 47 4.56 -9.10 7.73
CA HIS A 47 5.85 -8.58 8.16
C HIS A 47 6.80 -9.65 8.73
N TRP A 48 6.32 -10.86 9.05
CA TRP A 48 7.16 -12.00 9.43
C TRP A 48 7.55 -12.87 8.24
N THR A 49 6.67 -13.01 7.25
CA THR A 49 6.86 -13.96 6.13
C THR A 49 7.29 -13.31 4.83
N GLN A 50 6.97 -12.04 4.64
CA GLN A 50 7.13 -11.27 3.41
C GLN A 50 7.95 -9.99 3.62
N SER A 51 8.72 -9.88 4.71
CA SER A 51 9.53 -8.69 4.99
C SER A 51 10.45 -8.28 3.81
N PRO A 52 11.11 -9.21 3.08
CA PRO A 52 11.90 -8.86 1.91
C PRO A 52 11.06 -8.21 0.79
N ALA A 53 9.92 -8.82 0.44
CA ALA A 53 9.02 -8.28 -0.57
C ALA A 53 8.44 -6.91 -0.17
N MET A 54 8.09 -6.74 1.11
CA MET A 54 7.65 -5.45 1.64
C MET A 54 8.75 -4.38 1.55
N ALA A 55 10.01 -4.73 1.85
CA ALA A 55 11.13 -3.79 1.74
C ALA A 55 11.37 -3.35 0.28
N GLU A 56 11.29 -4.28 -0.67
CA GLU A 56 11.36 -3.97 -2.10
C GLU A 56 10.21 -3.05 -2.55
N GLY A 57 8.99 -3.37 -2.14
CA GLY A 57 7.80 -2.56 -2.42
C GLY A 57 7.93 -1.13 -1.88
N ILE A 58 8.37 -0.98 -0.62
CA ILE A 58 8.61 0.32 0.00
C ILE A 58 9.67 1.12 -0.78
N ASN A 59 10.81 0.50 -1.11
CA ASN A 59 11.87 1.18 -1.86
C ASN A 59 11.40 1.64 -3.24
N ALA A 60 10.65 0.79 -3.95
CA ALA A 60 10.12 1.12 -5.26
C ALA A 60 9.09 2.26 -5.18
N PHE A 61 8.19 2.21 -4.20
CA PHE A 61 7.19 3.24 -3.95
C PHE A 61 7.83 4.60 -3.64
N LEU A 62 8.80 4.63 -2.72
CA LEU A 62 9.50 5.86 -2.34
C LEU A 62 10.32 6.45 -3.49
N LYS A 63 10.91 5.62 -4.36
CA LYS A 63 11.58 6.12 -5.58
C LYS A 63 10.58 6.85 -6.49
N ARG A 64 9.43 6.24 -6.76
CA ARG A 64 8.37 6.86 -7.59
C ARG A 64 7.81 8.14 -6.96
N ALA A 65 7.61 8.14 -5.64
CA ALA A 65 7.11 9.31 -4.92
C ALA A 65 8.08 10.50 -4.96
N ARG A 66 9.39 10.25 -4.86
CA ARG A 66 10.44 11.29 -4.91
C ARG A 66 10.71 11.86 -6.30
N SER A 67 10.48 11.07 -7.35
CA SER A 67 10.78 11.47 -8.73
C SER A 67 9.71 12.37 -9.37
N ARG A 68 8.67 12.79 -8.64
CA ARG A 68 7.56 13.57 -9.19
C ARG A 68 7.61 15.01 -8.69
N PRO A 69 7.48 16.01 -9.59
CA PRO A 69 7.44 17.42 -9.19
C PRO A 69 6.17 17.69 -8.36
N ALA A 70 6.32 18.48 -7.31
CA ALA A 70 5.18 19.02 -6.57
C ALA A 70 4.33 19.85 -7.55
N THR A 71 3.09 19.41 -7.79
CA THR A 71 2.08 20.14 -8.57
C THR A 71 1.08 20.73 -7.60
#